data_AF-A0A196L1Q2-F1
#
_entry.id   AF-A0A196L1Q2-F1
#
_cell.length_a   1.000
_cell.length_b   1.000
_cell.length_c   1.000
_cell.angle_alpha   90.00
_cell.angle_beta   90.00
_cell.angle_gamma   90.00
#
_symmetry.space_group_name_H-M   'P 1'
#
loop_
_entity.id
_entity.type
_entity.pdbx_description
1 polymer ?
#
loop_
_entity_poly.entity_id
_entity_poly.type
_entity_poly.pdbx_seq_one_letter_code
_entity_poly.pdbx_strand_id
1 'polypeptide(L)'
;MTSPALVAFDLDDTLAPSKGAISPRIAAQLLALLEAVDVAIISGGNEEQFRSQVIARLGAADAAAVARLHLLPTCGTRYLRHDGTDFAPLYAHDLSADEKHAALSALREEAERLGLWEAEPWGEILEDRGSQITFSALGQKAPRDAKHAWDPDGAKREALRDAVAARVPGLEVRSGGSTSIDITRAGIDKAYGMQQLAEHTGIALDAMLFFGDRLDEGGNDYPVLALGVPSVAVDGWEDTADKLDELLKTL
;
A
#
# COMPACT_ATOMS: atom_id res chain seq x y z
N MET A 1 9.79 18.62 -17.96
CA MET A 1 8.45 18.30 -17.43
C MET A 1 8.05 19.45 -16.52
N THR A 2 6.78 19.84 -16.50
CA THR A 2 6.28 20.75 -15.46
C THR A 2 6.40 20.07 -14.10
N SER A 3 6.78 20.80 -13.06
CA SER A 3 6.88 20.26 -11.70
C SER A 3 5.53 19.67 -11.27
N PRO A 4 5.51 18.48 -10.64
CA PRO A 4 4.27 17.85 -10.19
C PRO A 4 3.60 18.69 -9.10
N ALA A 5 2.28 18.70 -9.06
CA ALA A 5 1.53 19.32 -7.97
C ALA A 5 1.43 18.38 -6.75
N LEU A 6 1.51 17.07 -6.99
CA LEU A 6 1.48 16.02 -5.97
C LEU A 6 2.46 14.91 -6.32
N VAL A 7 3.19 14.41 -5.33
CA VAL A 7 4.03 13.21 -5.47
C VAL A 7 3.43 12.08 -4.63
N ALA A 8 3.09 10.99 -5.29
CA ALA A 8 2.51 9.80 -4.68
C ALA A 8 3.54 8.67 -4.62
N PHE A 9 3.45 7.84 -3.58
CA PHE A 9 4.38 6.74 -3.36
C PHE A 9 3.60 5.48 -2.98
N ASP A 10 4.03 4.33 -3.49
CA ASP A 10 3.88 3.09 -2.73
C ASP A 10 4.71 3.13 -1.43
N LEU A 11 4.40 2.25 -0.48
CA LEU A 11 5.12 2.15 0.80
C LEU A 11 6.17 1.05 0.81
N ASP A 12 5.77 -0.20 0.52
CA ASP A 12 6.58 -1.39 0.81
C ASP A 12 7.58 -1.61 -0.33
N ASP A 13 8.86 -1.73 0.00
CA ASP A 13 9.99 -1.74 -0.94
C ASP A 13 10.10 -0.48 -1.83
N THR A 14 9.26 0.54 -1.63
CA THR A 14 9.35 1.86 -2.27
C THR A 14 9.84 2.95 -1.30
N LEU A 15 9.19 3.15 -0.16
CA LEU A 15 9.61 4.14 0.87
C LEU A 15 10.33 3.49 2.06
N ALA A 16 10.07 2.22 2.30
CA ALA A 16 10.67 1.43 3.37
C ALA A 16 10.85 -0.02 2.92
N PRO A 17 11.73 -0.82 3.56
CA PRO A 17 11.70 -2.28 3.37
C PRO A 17 10.30 -2.83 3.69
N SER A 18 9.86 -3.90 3.03
CA SER A 18 8.52 -4.50 3.26
C SER A 18 8.15 -4.69 4.74
N LYS A 19 7.10 -3.99 5.18
CA LYS A 19 6.55 -3.88 6.55
C LYS A 19 7.50 -3.26 7.58
N GLY A 20 8.55 -2.59 7.13
CA GLY A 20 9.55 -1.88 7.93
C GLY A 20 9.26 -0.38 8.04
N ALA A 21 9.94 0.31 8.97
CA ALA A 21 9.80 1.76 9.08
C ALA A 21 10.69 2.50 8.06
N ILE A 22 10.25 3.68 7.63
CA ILE A 22 11.05 4.55 6.77
C ILE A 22 12.36 4.94 7.46
N SER A 23 13.42 5.08 6.66
CA SER A 23 14.71 5.54 7.16
C SER A 23 14.67 7.04 7.54
N PRO A 24 15.59 7.53 8.39
CA PRO A 24 15.69 8.96 8.67
C PRO A 24 15.90 9.82 7.41
N ARG A 25 16.56 9.28 6.37
CA ARG A 25 16.76 9.95 5.08
C ARG A 25 15.43 10.16 4.37
N ILE A 26 14.63 9.09 4.21
CA ILE A 26 13.31 9.17 3.60
C ILE A 26 12.40 10.11 4.40
N ALA A 27 12.41 10.04 5.73
CA ALA A 27 11.62 10.95 6.57
C ALA A 27 11.97 12.42 6.30
N ALA A 28 13.26 12.77 6.24
CA ALA A 28 13.69 14.12 5.92
C ALA A 28 13.29 14.56 4.50
N GLN A 29 13.37 13.67 3.52
CA GLN A 29 12.98 13.95 2.13
C GLN A 29 11.46 14.15 1.99
N LEU A 30 10.64 13.34 2.69
CA LEU A 30 9.19 13.53 2.72
C LEU A 30 8.82 14.90 3.32
N LEU A 31 9.50 15.31 4.41
CA LEU A 31 9.30 16.63 4.99
C LEU A 31 9.69 17.76 4.03
N ALA A 32 10.83 17.64 3.34
CA ALA A 32 11.23 18.61 2.32
C ALA A 32 10.24 18.68 1.14
N LEU A 33 9.69 17.53 0.70
CA LEU A 33 8.66 17.50 -0.33
C LEU A 33 7.39 18.24 0.11
N LEU A 34 6.94 18.03 1.36
CA LEU A 34 5.74 18.66 1.91
C LEU A 34 5.84 20.20 1.96
N GLU A 35 7.05 20.78 1.91
CA GLU A 35 7.23 22.23 1.78
C GLU A 35 6.86 22.75 0.38
N ALA A 36 6.98 21.92 -0.66
CA ALA A 36 6.77 22.32 -2.06
C ALA A 36 5.45 21.78 -2.65
N VAL A 37 5.17 20.49 -2.47
CA VAL A 37 4.09 19.75 -3.14
C VAL A 37 3.24 18.96 -2.14
N ASP A 38 2.04 18.56 -2.55
CA ASP A 38 1.27 17.59 -1.77
C ASP A 38 1.92 16.21 -1.90
N VAL A 39 1.86 15.41 -0.83
CA VAL A 39 2.49 14.09 -0.80
C VAL A 39 1.46 13.05 -0.46
N ALA A 40 1.38 11.99 -1.26
CA ALA A 40 0.50 10.86 -0.99
C ALA A 40 1.28 9.56 -0.77
N ILE A 41 0.83 8.74 0.18
CA ILE A 41 1.32 7.38 0.36
C ILE A 41 0.13 6.44 0.24
N ILE A 42 0.21 5.48 -0.67
CA ILE A 42 -0.84 4.48 -0.92
C ILE A 42 -0.23 3.08 -0.77
N SER A 43 -0.88 2.20 -0.04
CA SER A 43 -0.38 0.83 0.16
C SER A 43 -1.52 -0.11 0.54
N GLY A 44 -1.31 -1.41 0.36
CA GLY A 44 -2.21 -2.43 0.92
C GLY A 44 -2.16 -2.49 2.45
N GLY A 45 -1.15 -1.90 3.10
CA GLY A 45 -1.02 -1.86 4.55
C GLY A 45 -2.19 -1.17 5.26
N ASN A 46 -2.42 -1.54 6.53
CA ASN A 46 -3.46 -0.93 7.37
C ASN A 46 -3.01 0.42 7.98
N GLU A 47 -3.93 1.10 8.66
CA GLU A 47 -3.63 2.38 9.32
C GLU A 47 -2.52 2.26 10.39
N GLU A 48 -2.47 1.16 11.16
CA GLU A 48 -1.44 0.95 12.17
C GLU A 48 -0.04 0.84 11.55
N GLN A 49 0.07 0.19 10.38
CA GLN A 49 1.31 0.14 9.61
C GLN A 49 1.72 1.53 9.15
N PHE A 50 0.80 2.35 8.63
CA PHE A 50 1.11 3.73 8.28
C PHE A 50 1.59 4.56 9.48
N ARG A 51 0.92 4.39 10.64
CA ARG A 51 1.29 5.06 11.88
C ARG A 51 2.68 4.68 12.37
N SER A 52 2.98 3.39 12.40
CA SER A 52 4.25 2.87 12.92
C SER A 52 5.43 3.04 11.94
N GLN A 53 5.19 2.90 10.64
CA GLN A 53 6.23 2.94 9.62
C GLN A 53 6.56 4.36 9.15
N VAL A 54 5.56 5.23 9.05
CA VAL A 54 5.69 6.59 8.50
C VAL A 54 5.46 7.65 9.57
N ILE A 55 4.25 7.76 10.12
CA ILE A 55 3.87 8.92 10.97
C ILE A 55 4.79 9.04 12.18
N ALA A 56 5.08 7.93 12.87
CA ALA A 56 5.98 7.91 14.03
C ALA A 56 7.42 8.33 13.70
N ARG A 57 7.81 8.38 12.42
CA ARG A 57 9.14 8.77 11.95
C ARG A 57 9.22 10.21 11.46
N LEU A 58 8.08 10.87 11.22
CA LEU A 58 8.03 12.27 10.80
C LEU A 58 8.29 13.27 11.96
N GLY A 59 8.37 12.78 13.21
CA GLY A 59 8.78 13.58 14.36
C GLY A 59 7.83 14.74 14.67
N ALA A 60 8.38 15.85 15.18
CA ALA A 60 7.63 17.08 15.49
C ALA A 60 7.51 18.00 14.25
N ALA A 61 7.16 17.42 13.11
CA ALA A 61 6.90 18.18 11.89
C ALA A 61 5.79 19.22 12.12
N ASP A 62 5.90 20.36 11.43
CA ASP A 62 4.88 21.40 11.49
C ASP A 62 3.53 20.84 11.03
N ALA A 63 2.49 21.03 11.84
CA ALA A 63 1.14 20.58 11.55
C ALA A 63 0.64 21.13 10.19
N ALA A 64 1.09 22.32 9.79
CA ALA A 64 0.77 22.88 8.47
C ALA A 64 1.39 22.09 7.31
N ALA A 65 2.64 21.62 7.46
CA ALA A 65 3.30 20.77 6.46
C ALA A 65 2.65 19.38 6.42
N VAL A 66 2.36 18.78 7.58
CA VAL A 66 1.75 17.45 7.69
C VAL A 66 0.31 17.43 7.15
N ALA A 67 -0.39 18.58 7.12
CA ALA A 67 -1.70 18.69 6.48
C ALA A 67 -1.70 18.38 4.97
N ARG A 68 -0.55 18.52 4.29
CA ARG A 68 -0.34 18.17 2.87
C ARG A 68 0.03 16.70 2.66
N LEU A 69 0.09 15.90 3.73
CA LEU A 69 0.28 14.46 3.66
C LEU A 69 -1.06 13.74 3.55
N HIS A 70 -1.18 12.92 2.52
CA HIS A 70 -2.35 12.12 2.19
C HIS A 70 -2.03 10.65 2.40
N LEU A 71 -2.76 9.97 3.26
CA LEU A 71 -2.51 8.54 3.54
C LEU A 71 -3.67 7.71 3.04
N LEU A 72 -3.38 6.73 2.18
CA LEU A 72 -4.36 5.85 1.55
C LEU A 72 -4.07 4.37 1.89
N PRO A 73 -4.32 3.93 3.14
CA PRO A 73 -4.21 2.52 3.53
C PRO A 73 -5.16 1.64 2.74
N THR A 74 -4.87 0.33 2.71
CA THR A 74 -5.75 -0.69 2.12
C THR A 74 -6.18 -0.32 0.69
N CYS A 75 -5.20 0.08 -0.12
CA CYS A 75 -5.33 0.56 -1.51
C CYS A 75 -6.35 1.70 -1.68
N GLY A 76 -6.42 2.63 -0.72
CA GLY A 76 -7.35 3.75 -0.79
C GLY A 76 -8.79 3.41 -0.43
N THR A 77 -9.10 2.24 0.14
CA THR A 77 -10.42 2.02 0.77
C THR A 77 -10.60 2.80 2.08
N ARG A 78 -9.50 3.30 2.62
CA ARG A 78 -9.47 4.32 3.67
C ARG A 78 -8.60 5.46 3.18
N TYR A 79 -8.96 6.66 3.58
CA TYR A 79 -8.17 7.85 3.30
C TYR A 79 -8.13 8.71 4.55
N LEU A 80 -6.93 9.01 5.03
CA LEU A 80 -6.68 9.80 6.22
C LEU A 80 -6.04 11.13 5.88
N ARG A 81 -6.41 12.15 6.65
CA ARG A 81 -5.83 13.50 6.62
C ARG A 81 -5.52 13.95 8.04
N HIS A 82 -4.51 14.80 8.16
CA HIS A 82 -4.20 15.44 9.43
C HIS A 82 -5.22 16.55 9.71
N ASP A 83 -5.91 16.48 10.85
CA ASP A 83 -6.98 17.43 11.24
C ASP A 83 -6.48 18.63 12.06
N GLY A 84 -5.17 18.72 12.24
CA GLY A 84 -4.48 19.71 13.09
C GLY A 84 -4.01 19.12 14.42
N THR A 85 -4.54 17.95 14.82
CA THR A 85 -4.11 17.22 16.02
C THR A 85 -3.52 15.86 15.69
N ASP A 86 -4.21 15.06 14.86
CA ASP A 86 -3.75 13.74 14.42
C ASP A 86 -4.31 13.42 13.02
N PHE A 87 -3.88 12.30 12.44
CA PHE A 87 -4.52 11.72 11.27
C PHE A 87 -5.87 11.11 11.65
N ALA A 88 -6.92 11.56 10.96
CA ALA A 88 -8.27 11.04 11.08
C ALA A 88 -8.77 10.55 9.71
N PRO A 89 -9.63 9.52 9.67
CA PRO A 89 -10.22 9.05 8.43
C PRO A 89 -11.16 10.11 7.85
N LEU A 90 -10.87 10.56 6.63
CA LEU A 90 -11.79 11.29 5.79
C LEU A 90 -12.92 10.37 5.30
N TYR A 91 -12.58 9.11 4.98
CA TYR A 91 -13.54 8.02 4.82
C TYR A 91 -12.92 6.66 5.17
N ALA A 92 -13.79 5.67 5.39
CA ALA A 92 -13.46 4.27 5.49
C ALA A 92 -14.58 3.40 4.88
N HIS A 93 -14.25 2.55 3.92
CA HIS A 93 -15.19 1.68 3.22
C HIS A 93 -15.09 0.24 3.74
N ASP A 94 -15.54 0.03 4.98
CA ASP A 94 -15.43 -1.26 5.66
C ASP A 94 -16.20 -2.38 4.97
N LEU A 95 -15.66 -3.60 5.01
CA LEU A 95 -16.40 -4.80 4.66
C LEU A 95 -17.47 -5.07 5.70
N SER A 96 -18.62 -5.57 5.27
CA SER A 96 -19.65 -6.08 6.18
C SER A 96 -19.17 -7.31 6.95
N ALA A 97 -19.83 -7.63 8.07
CA ALA A 97 -19.50 -8.81 8.85
C ALA A 97 -19.57 -10.11 8.04
N ASP A 98 -20.54 -10.21 7.13
CA ASP A 98 -20.73 -11.38 6.26
C ASP A 98 -19.60 -11.50 5.22
N GLU A 99 -19.21 -10.38 4.60
CA GLU A 99 -18.08 -10.35 3.66
C GLU A 99 -16.77 -10.73 4.35
N LYS A 100 -16.52 -10.20 5.55
CA LYS A 100 -15.34 -10.54 6.36
C LYS A 100 -15.32 -12.03 6.71
N HIS A 101 -16.45 -12.57 7.17
CA HIS A 101 -16.54 -13.98 7.53
C HIS A 101 -16.30 -14.89 6.32
N ALA A 102 -16.92 -14.57 5.18
CA ALA A 102 -16.73 -15.32 3.94
C ALA A 102 -15.28 -15.29 3.45
N ALA A 103 -14.65 -14.11 3.47
CA ALA A 103 -13.25 -13.92 3.09
C ALA A 103 -12.29 -14.71 4.00
N LEU A 104 -12.45 -14.63 5.33
CA LEU A 104 -11.61 -15.34 6.29
C LEU A 104 -11.75 -16.86 6.18
N SER A 105 -12.97 -17.38 6.04
CA SER A 105 -13.23 -18.81 5.84
C SER A 105 -12.62 -19.31 4.53
N ALA A 106 -12.85 -18.59 3.42
CA ALA A 106 -12.29 -18.96 2.12
C ALA A 106 -10.76 -18.97 2.13
N LEU A 107 -10.11 -17.94 2.67
CA LEU A 107 -8.65 -17.89 2.77
C LEU A 107 -8.09 -19.05 3.58
N ARG A 108 -8.67 -19.33 4.75
CA ARG A 108 -8.21 -20.41 5.62
C ARG A 108 -8.32 -21.76 4.93
N GLU A 109 -9.52 -22.10 4.46
CA GLU A 109 -9.81 -23.42 3.92
C GLU A 109 -9.06 -23.69 2.60
N GLU A 110 -8.92 -22.68 1.73
CA GLU A 110 -8.16 -22.85 0.49
C GLU A 110 -6.65 -22.90 0.73
N ALA A 111 -6.12 -22.12 1.68
CA ALA A 111 -4.71 -22.21 2.05
C ALA A 111 -4.38 -23.59 2.68
N GLU A 112 -5.24 -24.12 3.56
CA GLU A 112 -5.09 -25.46 4.12
C GLU A 112 -5.17 -26.53 3.01
N ARG A 113 -6.17 -26.44 2.11
CA ARG A 113 -6.37 -27.39 0.99
C ARG A 113 -5.18 -27.40 0.01
N LEU A 114 -4.58 -26.25 -0.25
CA LEU A 114 -3.44 -26.10 -1.14
C LEU A 114 -2.09 -26.38 -0.46
N GLY A 115 -2.07 -26.65 0.86
CA GLY A 115 -0.84 -26.86 1.62
C GLY A 115 0.00 -25.60 1.79
N LEU A 116 -0.64 -24.43 1.77
CA LEU A 116 -0.03 -23.11 1.89
C LEU A 116 -0.18 -22.49 3.29
N TRP A 117 -0.88 -23.18 4.20
CA TRP A 117 -1.04 -22.74 5.59
C TRP A 117 0.20 -23.09 6.42
N GLU A 118 0.91 -22.07 6.91
CA GLU A 118 2.08 -22.26 7.77
C GLU A 118 1.67 -22.70 9.18
N ALA A 119 2.31 -23.75 9.68
CA ALA A 119 2.02 -24.31 11.01
C ALA A 119 2.69 -23.49 12.12
N GLU A 120 3.85 -22.89 11.83
CA GLU A 120 4.62 -22.07 12.78
C GLU A 120 4.85 -20.66 12.23
N PRO A 121 3.79 -19.84 12.05
CA PRO A 121 3.92 -18.54 11.42
C PRO A 121 4.55 -17.50 12.36
N TRP A 122 5.22 -16.51 11.77
CA TRP A 122 5.66 -15.32 12.48
C TRP A 122 4.48 -14.36 12.66
N GLY A 123 3.69 -14.59 13.71
CA GLY A 123 2.45 -13.83 13.98
C GLY A 123 1.26 -14.35 13.19
N GLU A 124 0.14 -13.63 13.25
CA GLU A 124 -1.11 -14.07 12.61
C GLU A 124 -0.97 -14.19 11.09
N ILE A 125 -1.60 -15.22 10.51
CA ILE A 125 -1.67 -15.40 9.05
C ILE A 125 -2.79 -14.52 8.47
N LEU A 126 -3.95 -14.50 9.12
CA LEU A 126 -5.12 -13.73 8.70
C LEU A 126 -5.24 -12.45 9.51
N GLU A 127 -5.52 -11.34 8.85
CA GLU A 127 -5.70 -10.04 9.47
C GLU A 127 -6.92 -9.32 8.89
N ASP A 128 -7.80 -8.84 9.77
CA ASP A 128 -8.92 -7.96 9.42
C ASP A 128 -8.51 -6.50 9.59
N ARG A 129 -8.51 -5.75 8.49
CA ARG A 129 -8.10 -4.33 8.42
C ARG A 129 -9.30 -3.39 8.28
N GLY A 130 -10.52 -3.88 8.58
CA GLY A 130 -11.76 -3.13 8.42
C GLY A 130 -12.31 -3.22 7.00
N SER A 131 -11.62 -2.60 6.04
CA SER A 131 -11.99 -2.53 4.62
C SER A 131 -11.27 -3.57 3.75
N GLN A 132 -10.37 -4.35 4.34
CA GLN A 132 -9.59 -5.37 3.68
C GLN A 132 -9.35 -6.55 4.62
N ILE A 133 -9.41 -7.77 4.10
CA ILE A 133 -8.86 -8.95 4.78
C ILE A 133 -7.54 -9.30 4.10
N THR A 134 -6.49 -9.54 4.89
CA THR A 134 -5.16 -9.92 4.38
C THR A 134 -4.75 -11.27 4.92
N PHE A 135 -4.35 -12.15 4.02
CA PHE A 135 -3.58 -13.35 4.30
C PHE A 135 -2.09 -13.05 4.12
N SER A 136 -1.23 -13.51 5.03
CA SER A 136 0.22 -13.52 4.90
C SER A 136 0.72 -14.93 5.18
N ALA A 137 1.24 -15.63 4.16
CA ALA A 137 1.52 -17.06 4.24
C ALA A 137 2.44 -17.46 5.40
N LEU A 138 3.46 -16.65 5.67
CA LEU A 138 4.43 -16.88 6.76
C LEU A 138 4.08 -16.11 8.05
N GLY A 139 2.91 -15.46 8.12
CA GLY A 139 2.51 -14.58 9.21
C GLY A 139 2.93 -13.10 9.00
N GLN A 140 2.23 -12.18 9.67
CA GLN A 140 2.41 -10.74 9.49
C GLN A 140 3.83 -10.22 9.82
N LYS A 141 4.58 -10.93 10.66
CA LYS A 141 5.90 -10.53 11.20
C LYS A 141 7.08 -11.31 10.60
N ALA A 142 6.84 -12.04 9.50
CA ALA A 142 7.89 -12.84 8.86
C ALA A 142 9.07 -11.96 8.37
N PRO A 143 10.34 -12.41 8.53
CA PRO A 143 11.50 -11.71 8.00
C PRO A 143 11.47 -11.55 6.48
N ARG A 144 12.06 -10.46 5.97
CA ARG A 144 12.10 -10.14 4.53
C ARG A 144 12.63 -11.29 3.68
N ASP A 145 13.80 -11.84 4.02
CA ASP A 145 14.42 -12.90 3.21
C ASP A 145 13.56 -14.16 3.12
N ALA A 146 12.90 -14.54 4.23
CA ALA A 146 11.95 -15.64 4.25
C ALA A 146 10.73 -15.36 3.36
N LYS A 147 10.20 -14.12 3.42
CA LYS A 147 9.07 -13.67 2.60
C LYS A 147 9.39 -13.70 1.10
N HIS A 148 10.59 -13.30 0.67
CA HIS A 148 10.96 -13.34 -0.75
C HIS A 148 11.25 -14.77 -1.24
N ALA A 149 11.82 -15.62 -0.39
CA ALA A 149 12.13 -17.01 -0.75
C ALA A 149 10.89 -17.91 -0.85
N TRP A 150 9.76 -17.51 -0.25
CA TRP A 150 8.58 -18.37 -0.14
C TRP A 150 7.88 -18.63 -1.47
N ASP A 151 7.74 -17.60 -2.32
CA ASP A 151 7.00 -17.67 -3.59
C ASP A 151 7.62 -16.75 -4.64
N PRO A 152 8.87 -17.05 -5.08
CA PRO A 152 9.68 -16.16 -5.90
C PRO A 152 9.10 -15.94 -7.31
N ASP A 153 8.35 -16.91 -7.83
CA ASP A 153 7.69 -16.84 -9.13
C ASP A 153 6.20 -16.43 -9.04
N GLY A 154 5.64 -16.32 -7.84
CA GLY A 154 4.24 -15.92 -7.62
C GLY A 154 3.22 -17.05 -7.77
N ALA A 155 3.63 -18.26 -8.16
CA ALA A 155 2.70 -19.32 -8.53
C ALA A 155 1.82 -19.77 -7.36
N LYS A 156 2.34 -19.76 -6.12
CA LYS A 156 1.54 -20.13 -4.93
C LYS A 156 0.46 -19.10 -4.64
N ARG A 157 0.80 -17.81 -4.73
CA ARG A 157 -0.18 -16.74 -4.52
C ARG A 157 -1.23 -16.72 -5.61
N GLU A 158 -0.85 -16.91 -6.87
CA GLU A 158 -1.82 -16.99 -7.97
C GLU A 158 -2.80 -18.14 -7.77
N ALA A 159 -2.32 -19.33 -7.42
CA ALA A 159 -3.17 -20.49 -7.16
C ALA A 159 -4.14 -20.25 -5.99
N LEU A 160 -3.66 -19.63 -4.90
CA LEU A 160 -4.51 -19.27 -3.76
C LEU A 160 -5.53 -18.18 -4.14
N ARG A 161 -5.10 -17.16 -4.88
CA ARG A 161 -5.96 -16.07 -5.38
C ARG A 161 -7.13 -16.64 -6.17
N ASP A 162 -6.86 -17.48 -7.16
CA ASP A 162 -7.89 -18.09 -8.02
C ASP A 162 -8.87 -18.95 -7.22
N ALA A 163 -8.36 -19.79 -6.32
CA ALA A 163 -9.18 -20.66 -5.49
C ALA A 163 -10.12 -19.86 -4.56
N VAL A 164 -9.61 -18.78 -3.98
CA VAL A 164 -10.37 -17.93 -3.06
C VAL A 164 -11.36 -17.05 -3.82
N ALA A 165 -10.96 -16.46 -4.95
CA ALA A 165 -11.83 -15.63 -5.80
C ALA A 165 -13.09 -16.38 -6.24
N ALA A 166 -12.98 -17.68 -6.54
CA ALA A 166 -14.13 -18.52 -6.88
C ALA A 166 -15.16 -18.66 -5.74
N ARG A 167 -14.76 -18.46 -4.48
CA ARG A 167 -15.61 -18.57 -3.30
C ARG A 167 -16.22 -17.25 -2.84
N VAL A 168 -15.62 -16.13 -3.23
CA VAL A 168 -16.09 -14.78 -2.88
C VAL A 168 -16.32 -13.91 -4.12
N PRO A 169 -17.23 -14.30 -5.04
CA PRO A 169 -17.37 -13.65 -6.35
C PRO A 169 -17.83 -12.18 -6.32
N GLY A 170 -18.31 -11.68 -5.17
CA GLY A 170 -18.65 -10.28 -4.96
C GLY A 170 -17.49 -9.42 -4.42
N LEU A 171 -16.34 -10.04 -4.12
CA LEU A 171 -15.16 -9.40 -3.59
C LEU A 171 -14.02 -9.48 -4.60
N GLU A 172 -13.07 -8.56 -4.45
CA GLU A 172 -11.85 -8.52 -5.24
C GLU A 172 -10.73 -9.21 -4.47
N VAL A 173 -10.06 -10.18 -5.09
CA VAL A 173 -8.96 -10.95 -4.48
C VAL A 173 -7.68 -10.71 -5.29
N ARG A 174 -6.65 -10.18 -4.65
CA ARG A 174 -5.38 -9.84 -5.29
C ARG A 174 -4.19 -10.43 -4.56
N SER A 175 -3.14 -10.69 -5.31
CA SER A 175 -1.81 -10.93 -4.76
C SER A 175 -1.20 -9.61 -4.29
N GLY A 176 -0.67 -9.60 -3.05
CA GLY A 176 0.00 -8.46 -2.44
C GLY A 176 1.40 -8.84 -1.96
N GLY A 177 2.36 -7.90 -2.07
CA GLY A 177 3.74 -8.10 -1.61
C GLY A 177 4.39 -9.37 -2.17
N SER A 178 5.11 -10.12 -1.33
CA SER A 178 5.75 -11.40 -1.72
C SER A 178 5.09 -12.65 -1.12
N THR A 179 4.23 -12.50 -0.10
CA THR A 179 3.58 -13.63 0.60
C THR A 179 2.10 -13.42 0.88
N SER A 180 1.49 -12.35 0.34
CA SER A 180 0.17 -11.92 0.78
C SER A 180 -0.91 -12.07 -0.30
N ILE A 181 -2.13 -12.26 0.17
CA ILE A 181 -3.37 -12.15 -0.60
C ILE A 181 -4.26 -11.15 0.12
N ASP A 182 -4.74 -10.14 -0.60
CA ASP A 182 -5.64 -9.12 -0.08
C ASP A 182 -7.04 -9.27 -0.69
N ILE A 183 -8.05 -9.18 0.16
CA ILE A 183 -9.47 -9.24 -0.22
C ILE A 183 -10.13 -7.92 0.14
N THR A 184 -10.71 -7.27 -0.86
CA THR A 184 -11.42 -5.98 -0.74
C THR A 184 -12.76 -6.06 -1.47
N ARG A 185 -13.56 -4.98 -1.47
CA ARG A 185 -14.72 -4.90 -2.36
C ARG A 185 -14.29 -4.93 -3.83
N ALA A 186 -15.19 -5.35 -4.72
CA ALA A 186 -14.97 -5.35 -6.16
C ALA A 186 -14.43 -4.00 -6.68
N GLY A 187 -13.43 -4.04 -7.56
CA GLY A 187 -12.91 -2.85 -8.27
C GLY A 187 -12.02 -1.92 -7.45
N ILE A 188 -11.65 -2.29 -6.23
CA ILE A 188 -10.68 -1.53 -5.43
C ILE A 188 -9.29 -1.92 -5.87
N ASP A 189 -8.42 -1.03 -6.35
CA ASP A 189 -6.98 -1.25 -6.49
C ASP A 189 -6.22 0.07 -6.27
N LYS A 190 -4.93 0.17 -6.62
CA LYS A 190 -4.22 1.46 -6.50
C LYS A 190 -4.75 2.51 -7.48
N ALA A 191 -5.31 2.12 -8.63
CA ALA A 191 -5.95 3.07 -9.54
C ALA A 191 -7.21 3.67 -8.90
N TYR A 192 -8.03 2.87 -8.22
CA TYR A 192 -9.15 3.36 -7.40
C TYR A 192 -8.67 4.39 -6.36
N GLY A 193 -7.64 4.06 -5.58
CA GLY A 193 -7.10 4.98 -4.59
C GLY A 193 -6.60 6.30 -5.20
N MET A 194 -5.93 6.25 -6.35
CA MET A 194 -5.48 7.44 -7.08
C MET A 194 -6.65 8.27 -7.65
N GLN A 195 -7.73 7.63 -8.08
CA GLN A 195 -8.95 8.34 -8.50
C GLN A 195 -9.61 9.06 -7.31
N GLN A 196 -9.73 8.40 -6.16
CA GLN A 196 -10.23 9.03 -4.94
C GLN A 196 -9.34 10.19 -4.48
N LEU A 197 -8.01 10.03 -4.60
CA LEU A 197 -7.06 11.09 -4.30
C LEU A 197 -7.28 12.30 -5.21
N ALA A 198 -7.38 12.10 -6.53
CA ALA A 198 -7.63 13.16 -7.50
C ALA A 198 -8.96 13.88 -7.24
N GLU A 199 -10.04 13.14 -6.95
CA GLU A 199 -11.36 13.71 -6.64
C GLU A 199 -11.31 14.62 -5.42
N HIS A 200 -10.65 14.19 -4.34
CA HIS A 200 -10.65 14.93 -3.07
C HIS A 200 -9.60 16.05 -3.00
N THR A 201 -8.53 15.96 -3.79
CA THR A 201 -7.51 17.02 -3.88
C THR A 201 -7.85 18.05 -4.97
N GLY A 202 -8.62 17.65 -5.99
CA GLY A 202 -8.82 18.44 -7.20
C GLY A 202 -7.59 18.48 -8.11
N ILE A 203 -6.54 17.70 -7.80
CA ILE A 203 -5.31 17.61 -8.60
C ILE A 203 -5.53 16.57 -9.69
N ALA A 204 -5.28 16.93 -10.95
CA ALA A 204 -5.41 16.01 -12.07
C ALA A 204 -4.30 14.94 -12.06
N LEU A 205 -4.62 13.74 -12.53
CA LEU A 205 -3.69 12.59 -12.54
C LEU A 205 -2.41 12.85 -13.34
N ASP A 206 -2.47 13.65 -14.41
CA ASP A 206 -1.32 14.05 -15.23
C ASP A 206 -0.45 15.13 -14.58
N ALA A 207 -0.93 15.75 -13.50
CA ALA A 207 -0.18 16.67 -12.64
C ALA A 207 0.43 15.96 -11.40
N MET A 208 0.24 14.64 -11.28
CA MET A 208 0.85 13.82 -10.23
C MET A 208 2.12 13.12 -10.75
N LEU A 209 2.99 12.73 -9.82
CA LEU A 209 4.12 11.84 -10.09
C LEU A 209 4.07 10.67 -9.10
N PHE A 210 4.02 9.44 -9.58
CA PHE A 210 3.96 8.25 -8.74
C PHE A 210 5.30 7.51 -8.68
N PHE A 211 5.71 7.02 -7.52
CA PHE A 211 6.86 6.14 -7.32
C PHE A 211 6.38 4.76 -6.84
N GLY A 212 6.85 3.68 -7.47
CA GLY A 212 6.51 2.31 -7.07
C GLY A 212 7.50 1.28 -7.60
N ASP A 213 7.62 0.15 -6.91
CA ASP A 213 8.57 -0.91 -7.22
C ASP A 213 7.99 -1.95 -8.20
N ARG A 214 6.66 -2.10 -8.25
CA ARG A 214 5.97 -3.12 -9.07
C ARG A 214 5.12 -2.53 -10.18
N LEU A 215 5.74 -1.73 -11.03
CA LEU A 215 5.12 -1.16 -12.25
C LEU A 215 5.15 -2.13 -13.45
N ASP A 216 5.64 -3.35 -13.28
CA ASP A 216 5.57 -4.43 -14.26
C ASP A 216 4.14 -4.98 -14.42
N GLU A 217 3.83 -5.58 -15.58
CA GLU A 217 2.51 -6.19 -15.82
C GLU A 217 2.20 -7.27 -14.76
N GLY A 218 1.05 -7.14 -14.09
CA GLY A 218 0.67 -7.99 -12.96
C GLY A 218 1.18 -7.50 -11.59
N GLY A 219 2.06 -6.50 -11.56
CA GLY A 219 2.48 -5.79 -10.36
C GLY A 219 1.34 -4.97 -9.74
N ASN A 220 1.40 -4.73 -8.43
CA ASN A 220 0.33 -4.02 -7.72
C ASN A 220 0.32 -2.50 -7.98
N ASP A 221 1.41 -1.93 -8.52
CA ASP A 221 1.52 -0.52 -8.92
C ASP A 221 1.14 -0.28 -10.38
N TYR A 222 1.21 -1.32 -11.23
CA TYR A 222 0.84 -1.22 -12.63
C TYR A 222 -0.51 -0.54 -12.89
N PRO A 223 -1.58 -0.75 -12.08
CA PRO A 223 -2.83 -0.01 -12.25
C PRO A 223 -2.67 1.51 -12.24
N VAL A 224 -1.72 2.07 -11.47
CA VAL A 224 -1.44 3.52 -11.43
C VAL A 224 -0.83 4.00 -12.75
N LEU A 225 0.14 3.23 -13.28
CA LEU A 225 0.74 3.51 -14.60
C LEU A 225 -0.29 3.38 -15.72
N ALA A 226 -1.11 2.32 -15.70
CA ALA A 226 -2.16 2.07 -16.68
C ALA A 226 -3.27 3.13 -16.64
N LEU A 227 -3.52 3.73 -15.47
CA LEU A 227 -4.43 4.86 -15.29
C LEU A 227 -3.91 6.15 -15.96
N GLY A 228 -2.64 6.20 -16.35
CA GLY A 228 -2.02 7.33 -17.04
C GLY A 228 -1.30 8.33 -16.12
N VAL A 229 -1.05 7.95 -14.86
CA VAL A 229 -0.25 8.76 -13.94
C VAL A 229 1.23 8.66 -14.34
N PRO A 230 1.96 9.77 -14.57
CA PRO A 230 3.40 9.76 -14.73
C PRO A 230 4.06 8.99 -13.57
N SER A 231 4.81 7.94 -13.89
CA SER A 231 5.33 7.00 -12.88
C SER A 231 6.84 6.80 -12.99
N VAL A 232 7.49 6.60 -11.85
CA VAL A 232 8.91 6.34 -11.69
C VAL A 232 9.06 4.95 -11.06
N ALA A 233 9.59 4.00 -11.82
CA ALA A 233 9.94 2.69 -11.29
C ALA A 233 11.13 2.82 -10.33
N VAL A 234 11.12 2.09 -9.22
CA VAL A 234 12.23 2.03 -8.26
C VAL A 234 12.58 0.59 -7.89
N ASP A 235 13.84 0.34 -7.55
CA ASP A 235 14.31 -0.99 -7.14
C ASP A 235 14.25 -1.23 -5.61
N GLY A 236 13.94 -0.18 -4.84
CA GLY A 236 14.06 -0.17 -3.39
C GLY A 236 13.96 1.25 -2.80
N TRP A 237 13.87 1.33 -1.47
CA TRP A 237 13.83 2.63 -0.78
C TRP A 237 15.13 3.44 -0.94
N GLU A 238 16.27 2.79 -1.13
CA GLU A 238 17.54 3.46 -1.42
C GLU A 238 17.51 4.18 -2.77
N ASP A 239 16.98 3.52 -3.81
CA ASP A 239 16.83 4.08 -5.15
C ASP A 239 15.77 5.19 -5.17
N THR A 240 14.66 5.02 -4.44
CA THR A 240 13.69 6.11 -4.19
C THR A 240 14.39 7.31 -3.57
N ALA A 241 15.21 7.12 -2.53
CA ALA A 241 15.90 8.21 -1.87
C ALA A 241 16.87 8.94 -2.82
N ASP A 242 17.61 8.21 -3.66
CA ASP A 242 18.53 8.81 -4.63
C ASP A 242 17.76 9.63 -5.70
N LYS A 243 16.63 9.11 -6.19
CA LYS A 243 15.76 9.84 -7.13
C LYS A 243 15.07 11.06 -6.51
N LEU A 244 14.73 10.99 -5.22
CA LEU A 244 14.16 12.11 -4.48
C LEU A 244 15.16 13.25 -4.32
N ASP A 245 16.45 12.96 -4.11
CA ASP A 245 17.49 14.00 -4.06
C ASP A 245 17.56 14.79 -5.38
N GLU A 246 17.36 14.12 -6.52
CA GLU A 246 17.31 14.81 -7.82
C GLU A 246 15.99 15.57 -8.03
N LEU A 247 14.86 14.99 -7.64
CA LEU A 247 13.55 15.65 -7.77
C LEU A 247 13.48 16.93 -6.95
N LEU A 248 13.94 16.89 -5.68
CA LEU A 248 13.91 18.05 -4.77
C LEU A 248 14.70 19.26 -5.29
N LYS A 249 15.73 19.06 -6.12
CA LYS A 249 16.48 20.17 -6.76
C LYS A 249 15.67 20.90 -7.83
N THR A 250 14.56 20.32 -8.27
CA THR A 250 13.72 20.83 -9.37
C THR A 250 12.39 21.43 -8.92
N LEU A 251 12.07 21.31 -7.63
CA LEU A 251 10.85 21.80 -7.01
C LEU A 251 11.01 23.20 -6.42
#